data_AF-A0AAE9W9X1-F1
#
_entry.id   AF-A0AAE9W9X1-F1
#
_cell.length_a   1.000
_cell.length_b   1.000
_cell.length_c   1.000
_cell.angle_alpha   90.00
_cell.angle_beta   90.00
_cell.angle_gamma   90.00
#
_symmetry.space_group_name_H-M   'P 1'
#
loop_
_entity.id
_entity.type
_entity.pdbx_description
1 polymer ?
#
loop_
_entity_poly.entity_id
_entity_poly.type
_entity_poly.pdbx_seq_one_letter_code
_entity_poly.pdbx_strand_id
1 'polypeptide(L)'
;MSSSTNKPGFTGMVTPRRYSTMTSLRNVTPQAKGNYPQSPSLIRNFSNPMFRSNSTQLSVSGSSALDLGVSEGAASPLGTLDRYPRPSVLNLQDASSYRTESFDSAASSFSKTGRIPSSGAGELPLLGSDIITSIRICPVDRHNNNLWTHGTVLNDPYGREYIHQDTNSNSSSLQQEYMFNHVFGIESDNLNIYQNSVASVVRNVFSGYNGIVFAYGMTGTGKTYSMQGTEDEPGIIPLGMRDLFNMVESNAESDTFQIRISYLEIYNERIRDLISDSQEEPKVREGANGEVIVSPMARVLVTSPEDVSQVIEQCNAIRKTAATDYNTYSSRSHAILQVFLIRNSQSTHTTRTSTLSLVDLAGSERASTDHERRKEGAFINKSLLTLGTVISRLSNSVNGGASSNNNHIPYRESKLTRLLQQSLSGQSQISLLATISVEARHAVETTNTLKFAMRTQNLPTEIRQAEASTNYQAEVSSLRAALVKSNQELEICTNILKQFKSDLEERDAYISWLEAEKSHESAISRARLRMEELLSDRNMEIADLKEEINDKEKIIYALRSSQQRRELAELNQSKIRFSKFRDLPNKYVPEESEKENVNC
;
A
#
# COMPACT_ATOMS: atom_id res chain seq x y z
N MET A 1 -26.49 56.17 24.18
CA MET A 1 -25.89 57.28 23.40
C MET A 1 -24.38 57.16 23.54
N SER A 2 -23.59 57.47 22.49
CA SER A 2 -22.12 57.72 22.49
C SER A 2 -21.15 56.67 23.08
N SER A 3 -19.94 56.41 22.56
CA SER A 3 -19.33 56.70 21.24
C SER A 3 -17.88 56.14 21.16
N SER A 4 -17.48 55.54 20.02
CA SER A 4 -16.07 55.38 19.55
C SER A 4 -15.14 54.45 20.39
N THR A 5 -14.09 53.75 19.92
CA THR A 5 -13.39 53.51 18.62
C THR A 5 -12.98 51.99 18.54
N ASN A 6 -12.17 51.38 17.65
CA ASN A 6 -11.45 51.75 16.41
C ASN A 6 -11.17 50.52 15.49
N LYS A 7 -10.83 50.76 14.21
CA LYS A 7 -10.22 49.85 13.18
C LYS A 7 -9.64 50.75 12.05
N PRO A 8 -8.90 50.29 11.00
CA PRO A 8 -8.14 49.05 10.73
C PRO A 8 -6.60 49.35 10.72
N GLY A 9 -5.65 48.62 10.10
CA GLY A 9 -5.59 47.26 9.52
C GLY A 9 -5.09 47.16 8.04
N PHE A 10 -4.33 46.09 7.74
CA PHE A 10 -3.96 45.50 6.43
C PHE A 10 -2.80 46.08 5.54
N THR A 11 -1.79 45.21 5.33
CA THR A 11 -0.98 44.89 4.11
C THR A 11 -0.40 45.95 3.15
N GLY A 12 0.87 45.76 2.78
CA GLY A 12 1.45 46.24 1.50
C GLY A 12 2.92 45.82 1.27
N MET A 13 3.21 45.10 0.18
CA MET A 13 4.59 44.93 -0.33
C MET A 13 4.96 46.09 -1.25
N VAL A 14 6.25 46.45 -1.30
CA VAL A 14 7.04 46.72 -2.54
C VAL A 14 8.48 47.13 -2.16
N THR A 15 9.48 46.63 -2.88
CA THR A 15 10.87 47.12 -2.84
C THR A 15 11.37 47.44 -4.26
N PRO A 16 12.17 48.51 -4.47
CA PRO A 16 12.55 48.99 -5.80
C PRO A 16 13.76 48.26 -6.42
N ARG A 17 14.04 48.56 -7.70
CA ARG A 17 15.01 47.84 -8.55
C ARG A 17 16.46 48.34 -8.46
N ARG A 18 17.36 47.37 -8.67
CA ARG A 18 18.72 47.42 -9.26
C ARG A 18 19.25 48.77 -9.80
N TYR A 19 20.55 48.99 -9.58
CA TYR A 19 21.52 49.26 -10.66
C TYR A 19 22.77 48.38 -10.47
N SER A 20 23.64 48.29 -11.48
CA SER A 20 24.79 47.36 -11.53
C SER A 20 25.93 47.87 -12.39
N THR A 21 27.19 47.50 -12.07
CA THR A 21 28.32 47.52 -13.03
C THR A 21 29.49 46.66 -12.55
N MET A 22 30.01 45.82 -13.46
CA MET A 22 31.41 45.36 -13.62
C MET A 22 32.14 44.69 -12.42
N THR A 23 33.10 43.78 -12.61
CA THR A 23 33.93 43.43 -13.80
C THR A 23 34.15 41.91 -13.86
N SER A 24 34.43 41.35 -15.05
CA SER A 24 34.79 39.92 -15.23
C SER A 24 36.29 39.68 -15.27
N LEU A 25 36.73 38.42 -15.10
CA LEU A 25 37.70 37.78 -16.02
C LEU A 25 37.63 36.24 -15.93
N ARG A 26 38.27 35.53 -16.86
CA ARG A 26 38.13 34.07 -17.10
C ARG A 26 39.43 33.28 -16.95
N ASN A 27 39.27 32.01 -16.59
CA ASN A 27 40.06 30.79 -16.88
C ASN A 27 41.44 30.93 -17.57
N VAL A 28 42.47 30.30 -16.98
CA VAL A 28 43.41 29.40 -17.69
C VAL A 28 43.83 28.24 -16.75
N THR A 29 43.83 27.01 -17.25
CA THR A 29 44.64 25.84 -16.80
C THR A 29 45.50 25.42 -18.00
N PRO A 30 46.75 24.90 -17.85
CA PRO A 30 46.97 23.53 -17.31
C PRO A 30 48.36 23.24 -16.66
N GLN A 31 48.56 22.03 -16.10
CA GLN A 31 49.58 21.02 -16.54
C GLN A 31 49.97 19.92 -15.49
N ALA A 32 49.74 18.65 -15.89
CA ALA A 32 50.65 17.48 -15.85
C ALA A 32 51.27 16.88 -14.56
N LYS A 33 51.58 15.56 -14.67
CA LYS A 33 52.26 14.61 -13.73
C LYS A 33 51.42 14.15 -12.52
N GLY A 34 51.34 12.86 -12.12
CA GLY A 34 51.68 11.58 -12.79
C GLY A 34 52.61 10.65 -12.00
N ASN A 35 52.12 9.47 -11.54
CA ASN A 35 52.85 8.18 -11.40
C ASN A 35 51.99 7.04 -10.77
N TYR A 36 52.35 5.77 -11.05
CA TYR A 36 51.84 4.53 -10.44
C TYR A 36 52.73 4.07 -9.26
N PRO A 37 52.23 3.26 -8.30
CA PRO A 37 52.38 1.78 -8.31
C PRO A 37 51.10 1.05 -7.79
N GLN A 38 50.89 -0.28 -7.77
CA GLN A 38 51.47 -1.50 -8.36
C GLN A 38 50.40 -2.63 -8.28
N SER A 39 50.66 -3.81 -8.84
CA SER A 39 49.75 -5.00 -8.89
C SER A 39 49.97 -5.96 -7.67
N PRO A 40 49.39 -7.19 -7.50
CA PRO A 40 48.87 -8.16 -8.51
C PRO A 40 47.65 -9.07 -8.11
N SER A 41 47.46 -10.13 -8.91
CA SER A 41 46.69 -11.40 -8.71
C SER A 41 45.21 -11.43 -9.13
N LEU A 42 44.68 -12.51 -9.73
CA LEU A 42 45.30 -13.72 -10.33
C LEU A 42 44.37 -14.34 -11.41
N ILE A 43 44.90 -15.10 -12.38
CA ILE A 43 44.14 -15.73 -13.49
C ILE A 43 44.37 -17.25 -13.54
N ARG A 44 43.30 -18.03 -13.72
CA ARG A 44 43.15 -19.36 -14.39
C ARG A 44 41.69 -19.84 -14.19
N ASN A 45 40.86 -20.19 -15.18
CA ASN A 45 40.96 -21.17 -16.29
C ASN A 45 41.32 -22.58 -15.76
N PHE A 46 40.46 -23.61 -15.88
CA PHE A 46 40.18 -24.30 -17.16
C PHE A 46 39.01 -25.34 -17.12
N SER A 47 38.51 -25.68 -18.32
CA SER A 47 38.00 -26.99 -18.80
C SER A 47 36.84 -27.76 -18.12
N ASN A 48 35.76 -27.99 -18.89
CA ASN A 48 35.01 -29.26 -18.93
C ASN A 48 35.87 -30.38 -19.58
N PRO A 49 35.60 -31.67 -19.30
CA PRO A 49 35.20 -32.55 -20.43
C PRO A 49 34.23 -33.72 -20.12
N MET A 50 33.22 -33.86 -21.01
CA MET A 50 32.63 -35.08 -21.64
C MET A 50 32.42 -36.46 -20.95
N PHE A 51 31.46 -37.18 -21.55
CA PHE A 51 31.05 -38.60 -21.35
C PHE A 51 30.24 -38.89 -20.06
N ARG A 52 29.33 -39.88 -20.06
CA ARG A 52 29.11 -40.99 -21.01
C ARG A 52 27.62 -41.24 -21.34
N SER A 53 27.39 -41.92 -22.46
CA SER A 53 26.08 -42.39 -22.94
C SER A 53 25.53 -43.58 -22.13
N ASN A 54 24.21 -43.77 -22.18
CA ASN A 54 23.64 -45.09 -22.47
C ASN A 54 22.23 -44.98 -23.06
N SER A 55 22.02 -45.59 -24.22
CA SER A 55 20.73 -45.71 -24.90
C SER A 55 20.37 -47.19 -25.06
N THR A 56 19.23 -47.61 -24.52
CA THR A 56 18.68 -48.95 -24.75
C THR A 56 17.51 -48.88 -25.71
N GLN A 57 17.77 -49.21 -26.98
CA GLN A 57 16.71 -49.60 -27.91
C GLN A 57 16.12 -50.95 -27.47
N LEU A 58 14.81 -51.11 -27.60
CA LEU A 58 14.17 -52.42 -27.63
C LEU A 58 13.04 -52.35 -28.66
N SER A 59 13.18 -53.13 -29.72
CA SER A 59 12.21 -53.22 -30.82
C SER A 59 11.70 -54.64 -30.94
N VAL A 60 10.37 -54.80 -31.01
CA VAL A 60 9.70 -56.03 -31.44
C VAL A 60 8.51 -55.62 -32.31
N SER A 61 8.29 -56.36 -33.39
CA SER A 61 7.36 -56.04 -34.47
C SER A 61 6.14 -56.97 -34.53
N GLY A 62 4.99 -56.43 -34.97
CA GLY A 62 3.76 -57.16 -35.31
C GLY A 62 2.61 -56.18 -35.42
N SER A 63 2.10 -55.81 -36.61
CA SER A 63 1.15 -56.62 -37.42
C SER A 63 -0.09 -56.98 -36.62
N SER A 64 -1.30 -56.56 -37.00
CA SER A 64 -1.86 -56.75 -38.35
C SER A 64 -2.85 -55.65 -38.76
N ALA A 65 -3.06 -55.47 -40.07
CA ALA A 65 -4.21 -54.75 -40.60
C ALA A 65 -5.41 -55.69 -40.74
N LEU A 66 -6.63 -55.15 -40.66
CA LEU A 66 -7.83 -55.75 -41.23
C LEU A 66 -8.60 -54.71 -42.02
N ASP A 67 -8.93 -55.08 -43.26
CA ASP A 67 -9.69 -54.30 -44.23
C ASP A 67 -11.10 -54.90 -44.35
N LEU A 68 -12.13 -54.07 -44.23
CA LEU A 68 -13.52 -54.35 -44.57
C LEU A 68 -14.19 -53.02 -44.96
N GLY A 69 -14.51 -52.88 -46.25
CA GLY A 69 -15.13 -51.65 -46.79
C GLY A 69 -16.60 -51.83 -47.23
N VAL A 70 -17.02 -50.85 -48.05
CA VAL A 70 -18.25 -50.84 -48.86
C VAL A 70 -19.59 -50.67 -48.12
N SER A 71 -20.10 -49.44 -48.14
CA SER A 71 -21.35 -49.15 -48.87
C SER A 71 -21.45 -47.66 -49.24
N GLU A 72 -21.67 -47.37 -50.52
CA GLU A 72 -22.03 -46.03 -51.01
C GLU A 72 -23.55 -45.83 -50.93
N GLY A 73 -24.03 -44.59 -50.75
CA GLY A 73 -25.46 -44.33 -50.52
C GLY A 73 -25.92 -42.90 -50.79
N ALA A 74 -26.06 -42.54 -52.07
CA ALA A 74 -26.85 -41.42 -52.61
C ALA A 74 -26.63 -39.99 -52.07
N ALA A 75 -26.11 -39.11 -52.95
CA ALA A 75 -26.25 -37.65 -52.84
C ALA A 75 -27.22 -37.13 -53.91
N SER A 76 -28.11 -36.19 -53.56
CA SER A 76 -28.97 -35.40 -54.48
C SER A 76 -29.68 -34.25 -53.74
N PRO A 77 -30.11 -33.17 -54.43
CA PRO A 77 -29.56 -31.85 -54.03
C PRO A 77 -30.56 -30.68 -53.95
N LEU A 78 -29.99 -29.49 -53.68
CA LEU A 78 -30.44 -28.13 -54.03
C LEU A 78 -31.73 -27.56 -53.38
N GLY A 79 -31.53 -26.44 -52.68
CA GLY A 79 -32.53 -25.41 -52.36
C GLY A 79 -31.80 -24.06 -52.26
N THR A 80 -32.40 -22.94 -52.67
CA THR A 80 -31.68 -21.65 -52.82
C THR A 80 -32.63 -20.44 -52.70
N LEU A 81 -32.10 -19.26 -52.33
CA LEU A 81 -32.78 -18.01 -51.96
C LEU A 81 -33.50 -18.08 -50.59
N ASP A 82 -33.71 -16.99 -49.82
CA ASP A 82 -33.43 -15.54 -49.98
C ASP A 82 -32.43 -15.05 -48.90
N ARG A 83 -31.65 -13.95 -48.99
CA ARG A 83 -31.89 -12.53 -49.34
C ARG A 83 -32.75 -11.70 -48.34
N TYR A 84 -32.05 -11.19 -47.31
CA TYR A 84 -32.09 -9.81 -46.78
C TYR A 84 -33.42 -9.04 -46.60
N PRO A 85 -33.61 -8.35 -45.46
CA PRO A 85 -33.05 -6.99 -45.38
C PRO A 85 -32.44 -6.57 -44.03
N ARG A 86 -31.44 -5.67 -44.10
CA ARG A 86 -31.13 -4.68 -43.05
C ARG A 86 -32.00 -3.44 -43.26
N PRO A 87 -32.50 -2.83 -42.19
CA PRO A 87 -32.34 -1.38 -41.99
C PRO A 87 -31.85 -1.06 -40.56
N SER A 88 -31.32 0.12 -40.23
CA SER A 88 -30.75 1.22 -41.04
C SER A 88 -29.91 2.10 -40.11
N VAL A 89 -28.94 2.84 -40.65
CA VAL A 89 -28.16 3.81 -39.87
C VAL A 89 -29.05 5.01 -39.52
N LEU A 90 -29.01 5.46 -38.26
CA LEU A 90 -29.46 6.79 -37.85
C LEU A 90 -28.29 7.54 -37.21
N ASN A 91 -28.26 8.85 -37.41
CA ASN A 91 -27.13 9.73 -37.10
C ASN A 91 -27.50 10.73 -35.99
N LEU A 92 -26.49 11.34 -35.36
CA LEU A 92 -26.65 12.28 -34.25
C LEU A 92 -27.42 13.54 -34.69
N GLN A 93 -28.32 14.05 -33.85
CA GLN A 93 -28.12 15.27 -33.06
C GLN A 93 -29.31 15.58 -32.12
N ASP A 94 -29.04 16.41 -31.11
CA ASP A 94 -29.97 17.05 -30.16
C ASP A 94 -30.79 16.14 -29.19
N ALA A 95 -30.96 16.48 -27.90
CA ALA A 95 -30.37 17.56 -27.11
C ALA A 95 -30.20 17.17 -25.63
N SER A 96 -29.34 17.92 -24.93
CA SER A 96 -29.05 17.79 -23.49
C SER A 96 -30.22 18.15 -22.56
N SER A 97 -30.39 17.44 -21.44
CA SER A 97 -30.60 18.06 -20.11
C SER A 97 -30.78 17.02 -18.97
N TYR A 98 -30.46 17.44 -17.74
CA TYR A 98 -30.73 16.79 -16.44
C TYR A 98 -30.04 15.44 -16.13
N ARG A 99 -29.69 15.12 -14.87
CA ARG A 99 -29.21 15.96 -13.74
C ARG A 99 -28.49 15.04 -12.75
N THR A 100 -27.34 15.45 -12.22
CA THR A 100 -26.66 14.73 -11.14
C THR A 100 -27.20 15.15 -9.78
N GLU A 101 -27.81 14.24 -9.02
CA GLU A 101 -28.14 14.47 -7.61
C GLU A 101 -27.65 13.30 -6.75
N SER A 102 -26.63 13.58 -5.94
CA SER A 102 -26.16 12.74 -4.83
C SER A 102 -27.13 12.82 -3.66
N PHE A 103 -27.46 11.70 -3.03
CA PHE A 103 -28.20 11.67 -1.77
C PHE A 103 -27.40 10.99 -0.66
N ASP A 104 -27.29 11.70 0.46
CA ASP A 104 -26.65 11.25 1.69
C ASP A 104 -27.50 11.71 2.89
N SER A 105 -27.57 10.87 3.92
CA SER A 105 -27.97 11.17 5.30
C SER A 105 -29.26 11.95 5.59
N ALA A 106 -30.37 11.23 5.86
CA ALA A 106 -31.41 11.69 6.80
C ALA A 106 -32.33 10.56 7.32
N ALA A 107 -32.19 10.18 8.60
CA ALA A 107 -33.30 9.85 9.54
C ALA A 107 -32.77 9.28 10.87
N SER A 108 -32.82 10.07 11.95
CA SER A 108 -32.56 9.59 13.31
C SER A 108 -33.86 9.38 14.09
N SER A 109 -33.84 8.39 14.99
CA SER A 109 -34.67 8.29 16.20
C SER A 109 -36.20 8.44 16.10
N PHE A 110 -36.92 7.35 16.37
CA PHE A 110 -38.20 7.43 17.08
C PHE A 110 -38.37 6.27 18.06
N SER A 111 -39.02 6.51 19.19
CA SER A 111 -39.24 5.48 20.22
C SER A 111 -40.48 5.77 21.06
N LYS A 112 -41.47 4.87 21.06
CA LYS A 112 -42.24 4.43 22.27
C LYS A 112 -43.41 3.49 21.95
N THR A 113 -43.39 2.34 22.62
CA THR A 113 -44.54 1.62 23.24
C THR A 113 -45.90 1.54 22.50
N GLY A 114 -46.25 0.33 22.08
CA GLY A 114 -47.62 -0.14 21.90
C GLY A 114 -47.72 -1.66 22.16
N ARG A 115 -48.74 -2.11 22.91
CA ARG A 115 -49.13 -3.52 23.09
C ARG A 115 -50.57 -3.68 22.62
N ILE A 116 -50.92 -4.79 21.95
CA ILE A 116 -52.27 -5.42 21.78
C ILE A 116 -52.23 -6.33 20.50
N PRO A 117 -52.84 -7.54 20.49
CA PRO A 117 -52.64 -8.71 21.34
C PRO A 117 -52.13 -9.92 20.50
N SER A 118 -52.24 -11.16 20.98
CA SER A 118 -51.77 -12.38 20.30
C SER A 118 -52.88 -13.22 19.63
N SER A 119 -52.70 -13.65 18.38
CA SER A 119 -53.48 -14.77 17.79
C SER A 119 -52.80 -15.48 16.61
N GLY A 120 -52.31 -16.70 16.83
CA GLY A 120 -52.52 -17.79 15.86
C GLY A 120 -51.77 -17.79 14.52
N ALA A 121 -50.62 -17.13 14.39
CA ALA A 121 -49.68 -17.34 13.28
C ALA A 121 -48.32 -17.77 13.84
N GLY A 122 -47.63 -18.70 13.16
CA GLY A 122 -46.31 -19.15 13.60
C GLY A 122 -45.27 -18.03 13.46
N GLU A 123 -44.36 -17.92 14.43
CA GLU A 123 -43.27 -16.95 14.38
C GLU A 123 -42.41 -17.20 13.13
N LEU A 124 -42.35 -16.22 12.23
CA LEU A 124 -41.46 -16.24 11.08
C LEU A 124 -40.01 -16.25 11.58
N PRO A 125 -39.12 -17.12 11.07
CA PRO A 125 -37.73 -17.16 11.51
C PRO A 125 -37.06 -15.78 11.40
N LEU A 126 -36.42 -15.37 12.49
CA LEU A 126 -35.58 -14.17 12.53
C LEU A 126 -34.34 -14.41 11.66
N LEU A 127 -34.38 -13.94 10.42
CA LEU A 127 -33.30 -14.12 9.47
C LEU A 127 -32.10 -13.27 9.87
N GLY A 128 -31.00 -13.92 10.26
CA GLY A 128 -29.73 -13.25 10.51
C GLY A 128 -29.16 -12.63 9.23
N SER A 129 -28.42 -11.52 9.37
CA SER A 129 -27.76 -10.77 8.28
C SER A 129 -26.70 -11.54 7.48
N ASP A 130 -26.46 -12.79 7.85
CA ASP A 130 -25.20 -13.49 7.68
C ASP A 130 -25.25 -14.54 6.56
N ILE A 131 -26.47 -14.93 6.17
CA ILE A 131 -26.74 -15.86 5.07
C ILE A 131 -27.59 -15.16 4.02
N ILE A 132 -27.06 -15.08 2.81
CA ILE A 132 -27.77 -14.53 1.66
C ILE A 132 -28.32 -15.71 0.87
N THR A 133 -29.64 -15.77 0.71
CA THR A 133 -30.33 -16.76 -0.12
C THR A 133 -31.06 -16.07 -1.25
N SER A 134 -30.79 -16.50 -2.47
CA SER A 134 -31.29 -15.84 -3.66
C SER A 134 -31.73 -16.86 -4.70
N ILE A 135 -32.88 -16.62 -5.33
CA ILE A 135 -33.43 -17.45 -6.39
C ILE A 135 -33.11 -16.82 -7.74
N ARG A 136 -32.67 -17.60 -8.73
CA ARG A 136 -32.68 -17.17 -10.15
C ARG A 136 -33.66 -18.02 -10.93
N ILE A 137 -34.62 -17.36 -11.57
CA ILE A 137 -35.46 -17.98 -12.59
C ILE A 137 -34.66 -18.06 -13.89
N CYS A 138 -34.48 -19.28 -14.41
CA CYS A 138 -33.88 -19.48 -15.73
C CYS A 138 -34.80 -18.94 -16.83
N PRO A 139 -34.30 -18.19 -17.82
CA PRO A 139 -35.05 -17.85 -19.03
C PRO A 139 -35.63 -19.10 -19.70
N VAL A 140 -36.88 -19.00 -20.17
CA VAL A 140 -37.60 -20.07 -20.87
C VAL A 140 -38.13 -19.49 -22.19
N ASP A 141 -38.16 -20.30 -23.25
CA ASP A 141 -38.84 -19.94 -24.50
C ASP A 141 -40.30 -19.53 -24.23
N ARG A 142 -40.76 -18.49 -24.95
CA ARG A 142 -41.99 -17.71 -24.68
C ARG A 142 -43.33 -18.44 -24.91
N HIS A 143 -43.35 -19.77 -24.78
CA HIS A 143 -44.48 -20.63 -25.14
C HIS A 143 -44.90 -21.64 -24.05
N ASN A 144 -44.27 -21.64 -22.87
CA ASN A 144 -44.73 -22.42 -21.72
C ASN A 144 -45.59 -21.58 -20.77
N ASN A 145 -46.62 -22.19 -20.17
CA ASN A 145 -47.34 -21.58 -19.05
C ASN A 145 -46.38 -21.48 -17.86
N ASN A 146 -46.14 -20.27 -17.36
CA ASN A 146 -45.45 -20.06 -16.09
C ASN A 146 -46.34 -20.58 -14.95
N LEU A 147 -45.84 -21.52 -14.16
CA LEU A 147 -46.50 -21.99 -12.93
C LEU A 147 -46.05 -21.24 -11.67
N TRP A 148 -45.20 -20.22 -11.82
CA TRP A 148 -44.57 -19.55 -10.70
C TRP A 148 -44.56 -18.03 -10.91
N THR A 149 -44.85 -17.33 -9.83
CA THR A 149 -44.99 -15.87 -9.74
C THR A 149 -44.19 -15.37 -8.54
N HIS A 150 -43.61 -14.17 -8.66
CA HIS A 150 -42.72 -13.59 -7.65
C HIS A 150 -42.98 -12.09 -7.47
N GLY A 151 -42.60 -11.56 -6.31
CA GLY A 151 -42.76 -10.15 -5.99
C GLY A 151 -42.10 -9.74 -4.66
N THR A 152 -42.21 -8.46 -4.32
CA THR A 152 -41.66 -7.88 -3.08
C THR A 152 -42.63 -8.04 -1.91
N VAL A 153 -42.13 -8.40 -0.72
CA VAL A 153 -42.97 -8.54 0.48
C VAL A 153 -43.29 -7.15 1.05
N LEU A 154 -44.58 -6.77 0.99
CA LEU A 154 -45.02 -5.46 1.48
C LEU A 154 -44.76 -5.29 2.98
N ASN A 155 -44.12 -4.17 3.34
CA ASN A 155 -43.74 -3.77 4.70
C ASN A 155 -42.71 -4.68 5.40
N ASP A 156 -41.97 -5.53 4.69
CA ASP A 156 -40.87 -6.30 5.29
C ASP A 156 -39.62 -5.41 5.53
N PRO A 157 -39.13 -5.25 6.78
CA PRO A 157 -37.98 -4.38 7.06
C PRO A 157 -36.64 -4.91 6.52
N TYR A 158 -36.60 -6.15 6.00
CA TYR A 158 -35.44 -6.75 5.36
C TYR A 158 -35.53 -6.75 3.83
N GLY A 159 -36.60 -6.18 3.25
CA GLY A 159 -36.79 -6.07 1.80
C GLY A 159 -36.94 -7.40 1.07
N ARG A 160 -37.37 -8.47 1.77
CA ARG A 160 -37.44 -9.81 1.18
C ARG A 160 -38.41 -9.91 0.01
N GLU A 161 -38.13 -10.86 -0.86
CA GLU A 161 -38.94 -11.20 -2.02
C GLU A 161 -39.54 -12.59 -1.86
N TYR A 162 -40.76 -12.78 -2.36
CA TYR A 162 -41.48 -14.04 -2.31
C TYR A 162 -41.60 -14.67 -3.71
N ILE A 163 -41.70 -15.99 -3.74
CA ILE A 163 -42.09 -16.77 -4.92
C ILE A 163 -43.12 -17.82 -4.50
N HIS A 164 -44.19 -17.98 -5.28
CA HIS A 164 -45.22 -19.00 -5.05
C HIS A 164 -45.57 -19.74 -6.32
N GLN A 165 -46.26 -20.87 -6.16
CA GLN A 165 -46.75 -21.67 -7.28
C GLN A 165 -48.21 -21.34 -7.55
N ASP A 166 -48.53 -20.95 -8.79
CA ASP A 166 -49.90 -20.73 -9.23
C ASP A 166 -50.61 -22.07 -9.47
N THR A 167 -51.79 -22.21 -8.87
CA THR A 167 -52.62 -23.42 -8.93
C THR A 167 -54.02 -23.09 -9.43
N ASN A 168 -54.38 -23.65 -10.59
CA ASN A 168 -55.63 -23.37 -11.32
C ASN A 168 -56.89 -24.03 -10.70
N SER A 169 -56.92 -24.25 -9.39
CA SER A 169 -57.94 -25.05 -8.71
C SER A 169 -58.47 -24.34 -7.46
N ASN A 170 -59.80 -24.19 -7.38
CA ASN A 170 -60.56 -23.57 -6.27
C ASN A 170 -60.48 -24.35 -4.93
N SER A 171 -59.46 -25.18 -4.74
CA SER A 171 -59.13 -25.83 -3.48
C SER A 171 -58.35 -24.86 -2.59
N SER A 172 -58.88 -24.54 -1.42
CA SER A 172 -58.23 -23.74 -0.37
C SER A 172 -57.06 -24.46 0.35
N SER A 173 -56.33 -25.29 -0.39
CA SER A 173 -55.00 -25.75 -0.01
C SER A 173 -54.04 -24.55 -0.03
N LEU A 174 -53.48 -24.23 1.13
CA LEU A 174 -52.52 -23.12 1.34
C LEU A 174 -51.51 -23.04 0.18
N GLN A 175 -51.50 -21.91 -0.53
CA GLN A 175 -50.45 -21.60 -1.50
C GLN A 175 -49.11 -21.57 -0.76
N GLN A 176 -48.16 -22.40 -1.17
CA GLN A 176 -46.86 -22.46 -0.51
C GLN A 176 -45.99 -21.32 -1.04
N GLU A 177 -46.08 -20.17 -0.37
CA GLU A 177 -45.14 -19.05 -0.52
C GLU A 177 -43.76 -19.43 0.03
N TYR A 178 -42.71 -19.01 -0.66
CA TYR A 178 -41.32 -19.14 -0.25
C TYR A 178 -40.68 -17.75 -0.23
N MET A 179 -40.10 -17.34 0.90
CA MET A 179 -39.47 -16.02 1.07
C MET A 179 -37.95 -16.13 1.00
N PHE A 180 -37.29 -15.21 0.30
CA PHE A 180 -35.83 -15.16 0.13
C PHE A 180 -35.32 -13.72 0.22
N ASN A 181 -34.00 -13.52 0.27
CA ASN A 181 -33.41 -12.19 0.24
C ASN A 181 -33.66 -11.54 -1.14
N HIS A 182 -33.51 -12.31 -2.23
CA HIS A 182 -33.74 -11.87 -3.61
C HIS A 182 -34.35 -13.00 -4.47
N VAL A 183 -35.21 -12.66 -5.43
CA VAL A 183 -35.83 -13.55 -6.42
C VAL A 183 -35.71 -12.91 -7.80
N PHE A 184 -34.59 -13.19 -8.47
CA PHE A 184 -34.26 -12.66 -9.79
C PHE A 184 -35.15 -13.30 -10.87
N GLY A 185 -35.97 -12.46 -11.51
CA GLY A 185 -36.78 -12.83 -12.67
C GLY A 185 -35.96 -13.02 -13.95
N ILE A 186 -36.63 -13.48 -15.01
CA ILE A 186 -36.02 -13.87 -16.30
C ILE A 186 -35.10 -12.78 -16.90
N GLU A 187 -35.48 -11.51 -16.77
CA GLU A 187 -34.74 -10.36 -17.32
C GLU A 187 -33.51 -9.93 -16.47
N SER A 188 -33.09 -10.75 -15.49
CA SER A 188 -31.99 -10.40 -14.57
C SER A 188 -30.63 -10.94 -15.04
N ASP A 189 -29.69 -10.02 -15.27
CA ASP A 189 -28.32 -10.33 -15.67
C ASP A 189 -27.44 -10.79 -14.48
N ASN A 190 -26.29 -11.38 -14.83
CA ASN A 190 -25.26 -11.81 -13.89
C ASN A 190 -24.71 -10.66 -13.03
N LEU A 191 -24.74 -9.41 -13.52
CA LEU A 191 -24.23 -8.25 -12.80
C LEU A 191 -25.13 -7.86 -11.63
N ASN A 192 -26.44 -7.76 -11.85
CA ASN A 192 -27.45 -7.52 -10.82
C ASN A 192 -27.43 -8.62 -9.75
N ILE A 193 -27.32 -9.89 -10.20
CA ILE A 193 -27.21 -11.06 -9.32
C ILE A 193 -25.94 -10.98 -8.46
N TYR A 194 -24.80 -10.69 -9.07
CA TYR A 194 -23.53 -10.55 -8.35
C TYR A 194 -23.56 -9.41 -7.33
N GLN A 195 -24.05 -8.22 -7.72
CA GLN A 195 -24.07 -7.03 -6.87
C GLN A 195 -24.88 -7.23 -5.58
N ASN A 196 -26.07 -7.84 -5.70
CA ASN A 196 -26.97 -8.07 -4.56
C ASN A 196 -26.58 -9.32 -3.76
N SER A 197 -26.30 -10.45 -4.43
CA SER A 197 -26.14 -11.74 -3.73
C SER A 197 -24.71 -12.07 -3.29
N VAL A 198 -23.67 -11.49 -3.91
CA VAL A 198 -22.28 -11.98 -3.76
C VAL A 198 -21.25 -10.90 -3.45
N ALA A 199 -21.41 -9.66 -3.93
CA ALA A 199 -20.41 -8.61 -3.74
C ALA A 199 -20.09 -8.31 -2.26
N SER A 200 -21.04 -8.56 -1.35
CA SER A 200 -20.82 -8.48 0.11
C SER A 200 -19.87 -9.57 0.63
N VAL A 201 -19.97 -10.80 0.10
CA VAL A 201 -19.07 -11.92 0.43
C VAL A 201 -17.65 -11.63 -0.04
N VAL A 202 -17.48 -11.05 -1.24
CA VAL A 202 -16.15 -10.65 -1.76
C VAL A 202 -15.53 -9.54 -0.89
N ARG A 203 -16.31 -8.52 -0.51
CA ARG A 203 -15.89 -7.46 0.43
C ARG A 203 -15.51 -7.99 1.81
N ASN A 204 -16.23 -9.00 2.33
CA ASN A 204 -15.90 -9.63 3.60
C ASN A 204 -14.65 -10.53 3.50
N VAL A 205 -14.42 -11.21 2.37
CA VAL A 205 -13.16 -11.92 2.13
C VAL A 205 -11.97 -10.94 2.06
N PHE A 206 -12.12 -9.80 1.41
CA PHE A 206 -11.11 -8.73 1.42
C PHE A 206 -10.84 -8.17 2.83
N SER A 207 -11.88 -8.08 3.65
CA SER A 207 -11.80 -7.69 5.07
C SER A 207 -11.19 -8.77 5.97
N GLY A 208 -10.90 -9.96 5.44
CA GLY A 208 -10.22 -11.05 6.16
C GLY A 208 -11.16 -12.06 6.82
N TYR A 209 -12.42 -12.16 6.41
CA TYR A 209 -13.32 -13.25 6.76
C TYR A 209 -13.25 -14.38 5.72
N ASN A 210 -13.76 -15.57 6.04
CA ASN A 210 -13.98 -16.61 5.02
C ASN A 210 -15.37 -16.46 4.40
N GLY A 211 -15.50 -16.79 3.11
CA GLY A 211 -16.74 -16.65 2.36
C GLY A 211 -16.98 -17.84 1.44
N ILE A 212 -18.25 -18.21 1.25
CA ILE A 212 -18.65 -19.26 0.33
C ILE A 212 -19.87 -18.86 -0.50
N VAL A 213 -19.83 -19.19 -1.79
CA VAL A 213 -20.93 -18.98 -2.74
C VAL A 213 -21.28 -20.32 -3.37
N PHE A 214 -22.54 -20.72 -3.27
CA PHE A 214 -23.10 -21.93 -3.86
C PHE A 214 -24.01 -21.61 -5.03
N ALA A 215 -23.76 -22.20 -6.20
CA ALA A 215 -24.78 -22.38 -7.23
C ALA A 215 -25.42 -23.77 -7.06
N TYR A 216 -26.74 -23.80 -6.86
CA TYR A 216 -27.53 -25.02 -6.67
C TYR A 216 -28.75 -25.03 -7.61
N GLY A 217 -29.36 -26.20 -7.82
CA GLY A 217 -30.51 -26.39 -8.70
C GLY A 217 -30.33 -27.52 -9.69
N MET A 218 -31.35 -27.72 -10.52
CA MET A 218 -31.41 -28.80 -11.51
C MET A 218 -30.41 -28.59 -12.66
N THR A 219 -30.07 -29.64 -13.41
CA THR A 219 -29.35 -29.49 -14.68
C THR A 219 -30.13 -28.62 -15.67
N GLY A 220 -29.44 -27.72 -16.37
CA GLY A 220 -30.05 -26.80 -17.34
C GLY A 220 -30.60 -25.49 -16.76
N THR A 221 -30.73 -25.32 -15.44
CA THR A 221 -31.27 -24.07 -14.84
C THR A 221 -30.28 -22.90 -14.77
N GLY A 222 -29.09 -23.02 -15.37
CA GLY A 222 -28.12 -21.91 -15.44
C GLY A 222 -27.14 -21.79 -14.26
N LYS A 223 -26.85 -22.86 -13.51
CA LYS A 223 -25.82 -22.85 -12.44
C LYS A 223 -24.47 -22.33 -12.94
N THR A 224 -23.85 -23.06 -13.88
CA THR A 224 -22.56 -22.69 -14.50
C THR A 224 -22.63 -21.37 -15.27
N TYR A 225 -23.78 -21.02 -15.86
CA TYR A 225 -24.01 -19.70 -16.48
C TYR A 225 -23.93 -18.56 -15.44
N SER A 226 -24.49 -18.76 -14.25
CA SER A 226 -24.44 -17.76 -13.19
C SER A 226 -23.04 -17.67 -12.56
N MET A 227 -22.30 -18.78 -12.52
CA MET A 227 -20.95 -18.82 -11.94
C MET A 227 -19.87 -18.30 -12.89
N GLN A 228 -19.83 -18.76 -14.14
CA GLN A 228 -18.79 -18.41 -15.12
C GLN A 228 -19.26 -17.34 -16.11
N GLY A 229 -20.52 -17.41 -16.57
CA GLY A 229 -21.09 -16.50 -17.56
C GLY A 229 -20.70 -16.83 -18.99
N THR A 230 -20.86 -15.83 -19.86
CA THR A 230 -20.37 -15.79 -21.24
C THR A 230 -19.37 -14.64 -21.41
N GLU A 231 -18.82 -14.47 -22.62
CA GLU A 231 -17.98 -13.30 -22.94
C GLU A 231 -18.76 -11.98 -22.85
N ASP A 232 -20.03 -11.98 -23.29
CA ASP A 232 -20.92 -10.81 -23.23
C ASP A 232 -21.53 -10.58 -21.83
N GLU A 233 -21.91 -11.65 -21.11
CA GLU A 233 -22.52 -11.59 -19.77
C GLU A 233 -21.66 -12.34 -18.73
N PRO A 234 -20.56 -11.73 -18.23
CA PRO A 234 -19.63 -12.39 -17.30
C PRO A 234 -20.31 -12.76 -15.98
N GLY A 235 -20.03 -13.96 -15.46
CA GLY A 235 -20.64 -14.51 -14.26
C GLY A 235 -20.03 -14.03 -12.94
N ILE A 236 -20.53 -14.61 -11.84
CA ILE A 236 -20.11 -14.33 -10.46
C ILE A 236 -18.58 -14.43 -10.27
N ILE A 237 -17.93 -15.41 -10.91
CA ILE A 237 -16.48 -15.62 -10.76
C ILE A 237 -15.68 -14.45 -11.39
N PRO A 238 -15.77 -14.14 -12.70
CA PRO A 238 -15.02 -13.03 -13.28
C PRO A 238 -15.41 -11.67 -12.70
N LEU A 239 -16.69 -11.44 -12.34
CA LEU A 239 -17.11 -10.21 -11.67
C LEU A 239 -16.49 -10.09 -10.26
N GLY A 240 -16.58 -11.15 -9.45
CA GLY A 240 -16.00 -11.17 -8.10
C GLY A 240 -14.47 -11.09 -8.08
N MET A 241 -13.80 -11.61 -9.10
CA MET A 241 -12.35 -11.43 -9.26
C MET A 241 -11.99 -10.00 -9.61
N ARG A 242 -12.70 -9.36 -10.56
CA ARG A 242 -12.49 -7.96 -10.90
C ARG A 242 -12.61 -7.05 -9.67
N ASP A 243 -13.68 -7.19 -8.89
CA ASP A 243 -13.86 -6.44 -7.64
C ASP A 243 -12.77 -6.72 -6.60
N LEU A 244 -12.34 -7.98 -6.46
CA LEU A 244 -11.28 -8.35 -5.53
C LEU A 244 -9.93 -7.71 -5.89
N PHE A 245 -9.57 -7.70 -7.18
CA PHE A 245 -8.37 -7.03 -7.67
C PHE A 245 -8.48 -5.50 -7.55
N ASN A 246 -9.63 -4.90 -7.87
CA ASN A 246 -9.88 -3.47 -7.67
C ASN A 246 -9.67 -3.03 -6.20
N MET A 247 -10.14 -3.84 -5.23
CA MET A 247 -9.92 -3.56 -3.80
C MET A 247 -8.45 -3.73 -3.39
N VAL A 248 -7.75 -4.72 -3.95
CA VAL A 248 -6.29 -4.91 -3.73
C VAL A 248 -5.49 -3.71 -4.25
N GLU A 249 -5.77 -3.23 -5.46
CA GLU A 249 -5.11 -2.05 -6.04
C GLU A 249 -5.39 -0.80 -5.19
N SER A 250 -6.66 -0.59 -4.79
CA SER A 250 -7.11 0.53 -3.94
C SER A 250 -6.46 0.57 -2.55
N ASN A 251 -5.78 -0.50 -2.12
CA ASN A 251 -5.12 -0.59 -0.80
C ASN A 251 -3.63 -0.94 -0.89
N ALA A 252 -3.03 -0.96 -2.08
CA ALA A 252 -1.64 -1.38 -2.30
C ALA A 252 -0.58 -0.48 -1.63
N GLU A 253 -0.92 0.77 -1.29
CA GLU A 253 -0.04 1.67 -0.54
C GLU A 253 0.15 1.23 0.93
N SER A 254 -0.89 0.67 1.56
CA SER A 254 -0.90 0.35 2.99
C SER A 254 -0.48 -1.08 3.28
N ASP A 255 -0.97 -2.06 2.52
CA ASP A 255 -0.78 -3.48 2.79
C ASP A 255 -0.34 -4.24 1.53
N THR A 256 0.36 -5.36 1.70
CA THR A 256 0.75 -6.21 0.57
C THR A 256 -0.18 -7.42 0.45
N PHE A 257 -0.59 -7.74 -0.77
CA PHE A 257 -1.54 -8.82 -1.05
C PHE A 257 -0.93 -9.87 -1.98
N GLN A 258 -1.32 -11.13 -1.80
CA GLN A 258 -1.06 -12.22 -2.74
C GLN A 258 -2.34 -13.03 -2.91
N ILE A 259 -2.85 -13.12 -4.15
CA ILE A 259 -4.00 -13.97 -4.48
C ILE A 259 -3.47 -15.29 -5.06
N ARG A 260 -3.90 -16.42 -4.49
CA ARG A 260 -3.64 -17.75 -5.04
C ARG A 260 -4.95 -18.48 -5.32
N ILE A 261 -5.02 -19.20 -6.44
CA ILE A 261 -6.17 -20.01 -6.82
C ILE A 261 -5.86 -21.50 -6.81
N SER A 262 -6.86 -22.29 -6.43
CA SER A 262 -6.89 -23.75 -6.47
C SER A 262 -8.23 -24.16 -7.05
N TYR A 263 -8.25 -24.98 -8.09
CA TYR A 263 -9.49 -25.43 -8.72
C TYR A 263 -9.54 -26.96 -8.68
N LEU A 264 -10.57 -27.50 -8.04
CA LEU A 264 -10.79 -28.95 -7.95
C LEU A 264 -12.18 -29.35 -8.45
N GLU A 265 -12.26 -30.60 -8.86
CA GLU A 265 -13.49 -31.30 -9.18
C GLU A 265 -13.76 -32.42 -8.17
N ILE A 266 -15.03 -32.65 -7.86
CA ILE A 266 -15.49 -33.84 -7.15
C ILE A 266 -16.45 -34.60 -8.07
N TYR A 267 -16.02 -35.76 -8.57
CA TYR A 267 -16.82 -36.67 -9.39
C TYR A 267 -16.75 -38.09 -8.81
N ASN A 268 -17.88 -38.78 -8.71
CA ASN A 268 -17.97 -40.15 -8.20
C ASN A 268 -17.26 -40.37 -6.83
N GLU A 269 -17.39 -39.39 -5.92
CA GLU A 269 -16.72 -39.33 -4.59
C GLU A 269 -15.17 -39.36 -4.61
N ARG A 270 -14.55 -39.20 -5.78
CA ARG A 270 -13.12 -38.91 -5.94
C ARG A 270 -12.90 -37.41 -6.10
N ILE A 271 -11.72 -36.95 -5.75
CA ILE A 271 -11.27 -35.57 -6.01
C ILE A 271 -10.31 -35.58 -7.19
N ARG A 272 -10.39 -34.58 -8.05
CA ARG A 272 -9.41 -34.29 -9.09
C ARG A 272 -8.94 -32.85 -8.97
N ASP A 273 -7.63 -32.64 -8.96
CA ASP A 273 -7.03 -31.32 -9.17
C ASP A 273 -7.18 -30.96 -10.66
N LEU A 274 -7.73 -29.78 -10.97
CA LEU A 274 -7.91 -29.33 -12.36
C LEU A 274 -6.74 -28.48 -12.86
N ILE A 275 -5.85 -28.04 -11.97
CA ILE A 275 -4.66 -27.25 -12.28
C ILE A 275 -3.42 -28.14 -12.45
N SER A 276 -3.38 -29.29 -11.78
CA SER A 276 -2.24 -30.21 -11.76
C SER A 276 -2.39 -31.38 -12.73
N ASP A 277 -1.39 -31.60 -13.59
CA ASP A 277 -1.26 -32.80 -14.44
C ASP A 277 -0.95 -34.10 -13.65
N SER A 278 -0.79 -33.99 -12.33
CA SER A 278 -0.45 -35.12 -11.45
C SER A 278 -1.52 -36.22 -11.49
N GLN A 279 -1.05 -37.47 -11.56
CA GLN A 279 -1.91 -38.66 -11.49
C GLN A 279 -2.20 -39.10 -10.04
N GLU A 280 -1.70 -38.40 -9.01
CA GLU A 280 -2.05 -38.71 -7.61
C GLU A 280 -3.41 -38.10 -7.24
N GLU A 281 -4.36 -38.95 -6.82
CA GLU A 281 -5.67 -38.50 -6.31
C GLU A 281 -5.52 -37.67 -5.02
N PRO A 282 -5.95 -36.39 -5.01
CA PRO A 282 -5.94 -35.52 -3.83
C PRO A 282 -6.76 -36.09 -2.66
N LYS A 283 -6.17 -36.15 -1.46
CA LYS A 283 -6.80 -36.76 -0.27
C LYS A 283 -7.22 -35.72 0.75
N VAL A 284 -8.48 -35.82 1.19
CA VAL A 284 -9.01 -35.05 2.32
C VAL A 284 -8.35 -35.54 3.63
N ARG A 285 -7.78 -34.60 4.38
CA ARG A 285 -7.06 -34.80 5.64
C ARG A 285 -7.59 -33.81 6.70
N GLU A 286 -7.44 -34.15 7.97
CA GLU A 286 -7.59 -33.19 9.08
C GLU A 286 -6.20 -32.58 9.36
N GLY A 287 -6.11 -31.26 9.45
CA GLY A 287 -4.91 -30.49 9.76
C GLY A 287 -4.65 -30.36 11.27
N ALA A 288 -3.55 -29.69 11.65
CA ALA A 288 -3.11 -29.58 13.04
C ALA A 288 -4.18 -28.97 13.99
N ASN A 289 -4.96 -28.01 13.49
CA ASN A 289 -6.01 -27.33 14.25
C ASN A 289 -7.41 -27.98 14.04
N GLY A 290 -7.48 -29.19 13.47
CA GLY A 290 -8.74 -29.87 13.13
C GLY A 290 -9.41 -29.41 11.83
N GLU A 291 -8.81 -28.45 11.12
CA GLU A 291 -9.25 -27.95 9.82
C GLU A 291 -9.30 -29.06 8.75
N VAL A 292 -10.18 -28.94 7.76
CA VAL A 292 -10.26 -29.94 6.68
C VAL A 292 -9.53 -29.44 5.44
N ILE A 293 -8.43 -30.11 5.10
CA ILE A 293 -7.56 -29.76 3.97
C ILE A 293 -7.53 -30.86 2.91
N VAL A 294 -7.31 -30.49 1.65
CA VAL A 294 -6.95 -31.44 0.58
C VAL A 294 -5.45 -31.41 0.36
N SER A 295 -4.82 -32.57 0.21
CA SER A 295 -3.39 -32.69 -0.07
C SER A 295 -3.09 -33.97 -0.87
N PRO A 296 -2.28 -33.91 -1.95
CA PRO A 296 -1.74 -32.69 -2.59
C PRO A 296 -2.85 -31.84 -3.26
N MET A 297 -2.60 -30.55 -3.46
CA MET A 297 -3.38 -29.64 -4.32
C MET A 297 -2.45 -28.54 -4.83
N ALA A 298 -2.55 -28.20 -6.12
CA ALA A 298 -1.86 -27.05 -6.70
C ALA A 298 -2.48 -25.72 -6.24
N ARG A 299 -1.63 -24.70 -6.10
CA ARG A 299 -2.02 -23.33 -5.77
C ARG A 299 -1.22 -22.35 -6.62
N VAL A 300 -1.83 -21.86 -7.70
CA VAL A 300 -1.20 -20.92 -8.64
C VAL A 300 -1.33 -19.49 -8.12
N LEU A 301 -0.25 -18.71 -8.18
CA LEU A 301 -0.26 -17.28 -7.93
C LEU A 301 -0.86 -16.57 -9.16
N VAL A 302 -1.79 -15.65 -8.93
CA VAL A 302 -2.41 -14.83 -9.99
C VAL A 302 -2.20 -13.35 -9.68
N THR A 303 -2.04 -12.55 -10.74
CA THR A 303 -1.71 -11.14 -10.71
C THR A 303 -2.73 -10.24 -11.40
N SER A 304 -3.60 -10.80 -12.24
CA SER A 304 -4.72 -10.12 -12.89
C SER A 304 -6.02 -10.95 -12.86
N PRO A 305 -7.21 -10.33 -13.04
CA PRO A 305 -8.46 -11.05 -13.33
C PRO A 305 -8.38 -11.93 -14.58
N GLU A 306 -7.58 -11.52 -15.57
CA GLU A 306 -7.37 -12.23 -16.82
C GLU A 306 -6.57 -13.53 -16.61
N ASP A 307 -5.57 -13.53 -15.72
CA ASP A 307 -4.83 -14.75 -15.32
C ASP A 307 -5.80 -15.79 -14.73
N VAL A 308 -6.73 -15.36 -13.88
CA VAL A 308 -7.73 -16.24 -13.26
C VAL A 308 -8.66 -16.82 -14.32
N SER A 309 -9.10 -15.99 -15.27
CA SER A 309 -9.97 -16.41 -16.37
C SER A 309 -9.30 -17.46 -17.26
N GLN A 310 -8.02 -17.27 -17.63
CA GLN A 310 -7.24 -18.23 -18.42
C GLN A 310 -7.06 -19.57 -17.69
N VAL A 311 -6.73 -19.56 -16.39
CA VAL A 311 -6.60 -20.79 -15.60
C VAL A 311 -7.94 -21.52 -15.48
N ILE A 312 -9.05 -20.79 -15.30
CA ILE A 312 -10.41 -21.37 -15.28
C ILE A 312 -10.76 -22.01 -16.62
N GLU A 313 -10.43 -21.36 -17.75
CA GLU A 313 -10.69 -21.90 -19.08
C GLU A 313 -9.91 -23.21 -19.33
N GLN A 314 -8.62 -23.24 -18.97
CA GLN A 314 -7.78 -24.44 -19.06
C GLN A 314 -8.32 -25.58 -18.18
N CYS A 315 -8.67 -25.28 -16.93
CA CYS A 315 -9.32 -26.23 -16.02
C CYS A 315 -10.66 -26.75 -16.58
N ASN A 316 -11.45 -25.87 -17.20
CA ASN A 316 -12.71 -26.23 -17.86
C ASN A 316 -12.49 -27.11 -19.10
N ALA A 317 -11.40 -26.93 -19.86
CA ALA A 317 -11.05 -27.79 -20.98
C ALA A 317 -10.66 -29.20 -20.51
N ILE A 318 -9.89 -29.30 -19.42
CA ILE A 318 -9.57 -30.57 -18.74
C ILE A 318 -10.85 -31.25 -18.19
N ARG A 319 -11.76 -30.46 -17.63
CA ARG A 319 -13.08 -30.91 -17.15
C ARG A 319 -13.98 -31.40 -18.29
N LYS A 320 -13.99 -30.72 -19.44
CA LYS A 320 -14.75 -31.10 -20.64
C LYS A 320 -14.20 -32.37 -21.31
N THR A 321 -12.87 -32.50 -21.42
CA THR A 321 -12.22 -33.68 -22.04
C THR A 321 -12.28 -34.94 -21.19
N ALA A 322 -12.65 -34.83 -19.91
CA ALA A 322 -13.02 -35.97 -19.06
C ALA A 322 -14.43 -36.53 -19.37
N ALA A 323 -15.26 -35.80 -20.12
CA ALA A 323 -16.56 -36.25 -20.57
C ALA A 323 -16.42 -37.24 -21.74
N THR A 324 -16.96 -38.45 -21.60
CA THR A 324 -17.28 -39.32 -22.74
C THR A 324 -18.55 -38.82 -23.42
N ASP A 325 -18.63 -38.93 -24.76
CA ASP A 325 -19.59 -38.26 -25.66
C ASP A 325 -21.10 -38.42 -25.36
N TYR A 326 -21.46 -39.29 -24.42
CA TYR A 326 -22.84 -39.59 -24.03
C TYR A 326 -23.35 -38.74 -22.84
N ASN A 327 -22.46 -38.11 -22.06
CA ASN A 327 -22.79 -37.46 -20.80
C ASN A 327 -22.35 -35.98 -20.79
N THR A 328 -23.25 -35.05 -20.48
CA THR A 328 -22.91 -33.66 -20.11
C THR A 328 -22.26 -33.62 -18.73
N TYR A 329 -20.99 -34.04 -18.64
CA TYR A 329 -20.24 -34.31 -17.41
C TYR A 329 -20.33 -33.22 -16.32
N SER A 330 -20.39 -31.94 -16.71
CA SER A 330 -20.60 -30.80 -15.80
C SER A 330 -21.90 -30.87 -14.97
N SER A 331 -22.92 -31.60 -15.43
CA SER A 331 -24.15 -31.87 -14.66
C SER A 331 -23.96 -32.87 -13.52
N ARG A 332 -22.85 -33.61 -13.49
CA ARG A 332 -22.64 -34.77 -12.60
C ARG A 332 -21.43 -34.65 -11.68
N SER A 333 -20.63 -33.61 -11.82
CA SER A 333 -19.50 -33.30 -10.96
C SER A 333 -19.65 -31.93 -10.30
N HIS A 334 -19.08 -31.76 -9.10
CA HIS A 334 -19.01 -30.47 -8.43
C HIS A 334 -17.69 -29.79 -8.77
N ALA A 335 -17.73 -28.52 -9.13
CA ALA A 335 -16.55 -27.68 -9.34
C ALA A 335 -16.39 -26.73 -8.14
N ILE A 336 -15.20 -26.74 -7.52
CA ILE A 336 -14.87 -25.86 -6.39
C ILE A 336 -13.62 -25.07 -6.74
N LEU A 337 -13.80 -23.78 -7.04
CA LEU A 337 -12.73 -22.81 -7.15
C LEU A 337 -12.50 -22.18 -5.77
N GLN A 338 -11.29 -22.32 -5.22
CA GLN A 338 -10.87 -21.67 -3.98
C GLN A 338 -9.88 -20.56 -4.28
N VAL A 339 -10.19 -19.36 -3.81
CA VAL A 339 -9.36 -18.16 -3.94
C VAL A 339 -8.86 -17.77 -2.55
N PHE A 340 -7.56 -17.89 -2.35
CA PHE A 340 -6.87 -17.56 -1.10
C PHE A 340 -6.28 -16.15 -1.22
N LEU A 341 -6.85 -15.19 -0.47
CA LEU A 341 -6.30 -13.85 -0.32
C LEU A 341 -5.38 -13.83 0.91
N ILE A 342 -4.08 -13.64 0.68
CA ILE A 342 -3.08 -13.48 1.73
C ILE A 342 -2.74 -12.00 1.82
N ARG A 343 -3.13 -11.36 2.93
CA ARG A 343 -2.88 -9.95 3.23
C ARG A 343 -1.81 -9.87 4.31
N ASN A 344 -0.67 -9.25 4.02
CA ASN A 344 0.33 -8.87 5.03
C ASN A 344 0.15 -7.39 5.33
N SER A 345 -0.34 -7.09 6.52
CA SER A 345 -0.58 -5.73 6.97
C SER A 345 0.71 -5.07 7.44
N GLN A 346 1.07 -3.92 6.88
CA GLN A 346 2.29 -3.21 7.28
C GLN A 346 2.12 -2.53 8.64
N SER A 347 0.92 -2.05 8.95
CA SER A 347 0.61 -1.32 10.20
C SER A 347 0.52 -2.21 11.44
N THR A 348 0.11 -3.47 11.28
CA THR A 348 -0.03 -4.43 12.40
C THR A 348 1.04 -5.53 12.39
N HIS A 349 1.88 -5.59 11.36
CA HIS A 349 2.85 -6.67 11.11
C HIS A 349 2.23 -8.08 11.16
N THR A 350 0.95 -8.22 10.82
CA THR A 350 0.26 -9.52 10.75
C THR A 350 0.03 -9.98 9.31
N THR A 351 0.19 -11.28 9.07
CA THR A 351 -0.27 -11.96 7.86
C THR A 351 -1.58 -12.67 8.16
N ARG A 352 -2.62 -12.39 7.38
CA ARG A 352 -3.93 -13.04 7.44
C ARG A 352 -4.23 -13.70 6.10
N THR A 353 -4.81 -14.90 6.14
CA THR A 353 -5.29 -15.61 4.94
C THR A 353 -6.80 -15.78 5.01
N SER A 354 -7.54 -15.15 4.11
CA SER A 354 -8.97 -15.39 3.90
C SER A 354 -9.20 -16.25 2.67
N THR A 355 -10.27 -17.06 2.69
CA THR A 355 -10.64 -17.95 1.57
C THR A 355 -12.03 -17.63 1.06
N LEU A 356 -12.16 -17.37 -0.24
CA LEU A 356 -13.43 -17.41 -0.98
C LEU A 356 -13.55 -18.76 -1.66
N SER A 357 -14.61 -19.51 -1.38
CA SER A 357 -14.95 -20.74 -2.10
C SER A 357 -16.14 -20.50 -3.04
N LEU A 358 -15.94 -20.69 -4.33
CA LEU A 358 -16.95 -20.54 -5.38
C LEU A 358 -17.31 -21.92 -5.91
N VAL A 359 -18.54 -22.37 -5.63
CA VAL A 359 -18.98 -23.76 -5.79
C VAL A 359 -20.09 -23.88 -6.83
N ASP A 360 -19.78 -24.50 -7.97
CA ASP A 360 -20.75 -24.93 -8.97
C ASP A 360 -21.12 -26.40 -8.71
N LEU A 361 -22.28 -26.65 -8.09
CA LEU A 361 -22.72 -28.00 -7.72
C LEU A 361 -23.24 -28.77 -8.93
N ALA A 362 -23.27 -30.10 -8.83
CA ALA A 362 -23.96 -30.98 -9.78
C ALA A 362 -25.49 -30.72 -9.80
N GLY A 363 -26.20 -31.33 -10.76
CA GLY A 363 -27.67 -31.34 -10.83
C GLY A 363 -28.32 -31.91 -9.57
N SER A 364 -29.32 -31.19 -9.03
CA SER A 364 -30.08 -31.62 -7.85
C SER A 364 -31.23 -32.59 -8.15
N GLU A 365 -31.50 -32.87 -9.42
CA GLU A 365 -32.58 -33.75 -9.86
C GLU A 365 -32.33 -35.24 -9.56
N ARG A 366 -33.41 -35.96 -9.31
CA ARG A 366 -33.37 -37.40 -9.06
C ARG A 366 -33.06 -38.15 -10.35
N ALA A 367 -32.01 -38.97 -10.32
CA ALA A 367 -31.61 -39.81 -11.46
C ALA A 367 -32.81 -40.58 -12.04
N SER A 368 -33.08 -40.38 -13.33
CA SER A 368 -34.38 -40.68 -13.93
C SER A 368 -34.63 -42.18 -14.16
N THR A 369 -33.60 -42.92 -14.60
CA THR A 369 -33.70 -44.34 -14.90
C THR A 369 -32.92 -45.23 -13.94
N ASP A 370 -33.39 -46.46 -13.73
CA ASP A 370 -32.67 -47.44 -12.90
C ASP A 370 -31.35 -47.90 -13.51
N HIS A 371 -31.11 -47.70 -14.82
CA HIS A 371 -29.82 -48.01 -15.44
C HIS A 371 -28.75 -46.98 -15.04
N GLU A 372 -29.09 -45.69 -15.04
CA GLU A 372 -28.22 -44.62 -14.55
C GLU A 372 -27.93 -44.79 -13.05
N ARG A 373 -28.98 -45.05 -12.25
CA ARG A 373 -28.86 -45.29 -10.79
C ARG A 373 -27.89 -46.45 -10.47
N ARG A 374 -27.89 -47.52 -11.26
CA ARG A 374 -27.12 -48.75 -11.01
C ARG A 374 -25.61 -48.67 -11.34
N LYS A 375 -25.14 -47.62 -12.03
CA LYS A 375 -23.70 -47.46 -12.34
C LYS A 375 -23.08 -46.14 -11.89
N GLU A 376 -23.84 -45.05 -11.88
CA GLU A 376 -23.28 -43.69 -11.78
C GLU A 376 -24.10 -42.80 -10.82
N GLY A 377 -25.43 -42.83 -10.94
CA GLY A 377 -26.34 -41.94 -10.23
C GLY A 377 -26.33 -42.08 -8.69
N ALA A 378 -25.86 -43.20 -8.15
CA ALA A 378 -25.78 -43.43 -6.71
C ALA A 378 -24.81 -42.45 -6.00
N PHE A 379 -23.62 -42.20 -6.56
CA PHE A 379 -22.59 -41.39 -5.89
C PHE A 379 -22.75 -39.88 -6.11
N ILE A 380 -23.30 -39.47 -7.25
CA ILE A 380 -23.63 -38.06 -7.52
C ILE A 380 -24.68 -37.61 -6.52
N ASN A 381 -25.80 -38.35 -6.44
CA ASN A 381 -26.87 -38.07 -5.48
C ASN A 381 -26.42 -38.21 -4.03
N LYS A 382 -25.49 -39.11 -3.70
CA LYS A 382 -24.93 -39.26 -2.34
C LYS A 382 -24.40 -37.91 -1.82
N SER A 383 -23.59 -37.22 -2.60
CA SER A 383 -22.98 -35.95 -2.18
C SER A 383 -24.00 -34.84 -1.87
N LEU A 384 -25.02 -34.67 -2.71
CA LEU A 384 -26.10 -33.70 -2.50
C LEU A 384 -27.12 -34.14 -1.43
N LEU A 385 -27.38 -35.44 -1.30
CA LEU A 385 -28.24 -36.01 -0.26
C LEU A 385 -27.61 -35.86 1.12
N THR A 386 -26.31 -36.14 1.26
CA THR A 386 -25.55 -35.87 2.48
C THR A 386 -25.52 -34.36 2.75
N LEU A 387 -25.32 -33.50 1.74
CA LEU A 387 -25.38 -32.04 1.91
C LEU A 387 -26.74 -31.56 2.44
N GLY A 388 -27.84 -32.00 1.82
CA GLY A 388 -29.19 -31.71 2.30
C GLY A 388 -29.48 -32.27 3.70
N THR A 389 -28.89 -33.40 4.07
CA THR A 389 -28.99 -34.00 5.40
C THR A 389 -28.18 -33.24 6.45
N VAL A 390 -26.97 -32.80 6.10
CA VAL A 390 -26.12 -31.92 6.93
C VAL A 390 -26.84 -30.60 7.21
N ILE A 391 -27.33 -29.93 6.16
CA ILE A 391 -28.10 -28.68 6.26
C ILE A 391 -29.35 -28.87 7.13
N SER A 392 -30.12 -29.94 6.91
CA SER A 392 -31.34 -30.20 7.70
C SER A 392 -31.08 -30.59 9.15
N ARG A 393 -29.89 -31.12 9.52
CA ARG A 393 -29.52 -31.34 10.92
C ARG A 393 -29.04 -30.03 11.57
N LEU A 394 -28.26 -29.22 10.85
CA LEU A 394 -27.81 -27.91 11.30
C LEU A 394 -29.00 -26.97 11.56
N SER A 395 -29.94 -26.84 10.62
CA SER A 395 -31.14 -25.98 10.76
C SER A 395 -32.02 -26.36 11.95
N ASN A 396 -32.09 -27.65 12.26
CA ASN A 396 -32.89 -28.16 13.38
C ASN A 396 -32.16 -28.04 14.72
N SER A 397 -30.83 -27.94 14.70
CA SER A 397 -30.00 -27.71 15.89
C SER A 397 -30.07 -26.27 16.38
N VAL A 398 -30.25 -25.29 15.48
CA VAL A 398 -30.42 -23.87 15.85
C VAL A 398 -31.78 -23.64 16.53
N ASN A 399 -32.84 -24.24 15.97
CA ASN A 399 -34.23 -24.04 16.41
C ASN A 399 -34.64 -24.86 17.66
N GLY A 400 -33.69 -25.30 18.49
CA GLY A 400 -33.93 -25.95 19.79
C GLY A 400 -34.64 -27.32 19.77
N GLY A 401 -35.09 -27.81 18.60
CA GLY A 401 -35.94 -29.01 18.46
C GLY A 401 -35.24 -30.37 18.60
N ALA A 402 -34.02 -30.41 19.13
CA ALA A 402 -33.19 -31.61 19.16
C ALA A 402 -33.55 -32.55 20.34
N SER A 403 -34.40 -33.54 20.07
CA SER A 403 -34.46 -34.73 20.93
C SER A 403 -33.08 -35.41 20.96
N SER A 404 -32.60 -35.76 22.15
CA SER A 404 -31.17 -35.89 22.52
C SER A 404 -30.33 -36.96 21.79
N ASN A 405 -30.90 -37.70 20.85
CA ASN A 405 -30.39 -39.01 20.43
C ASN A 405 -29.66 -39.02 19.08
N ASN A 406 -29.43 -37.86 18.42
CA ASN A 406 -28.76 -37.86 17.11
C ASN A 406 -27.96 -36.58 16.77
N ASN A 407 -27.16 -36.06 17.71
CA ASN A 407 -26.29 -34.88 17.50
C ASN A 407 -25.15 -35.07 16.46
N HIS A 408 -25.01 -36.24 15.83
CA HIS A 408 -23.95 -36.46 14.85
C HIS A 408 -24.32 -35.82 13.49
N ILE A 409 -23.51 -34.88 13.02
CA ILE A 409 -23.65 -34.27 11.69
C ILE A 409 -22.78 -35.06 10.69
N PRO A 410 -23.36 -35.61 9.60
CA PRO A 410 -22.71 -36.62 8.77
C PRO A 410 -21.69 -36.06 7.75
N TYR A 411 -20.87 -35.07 8.14
CA TYR A 411 -19.85 -34.47 7.26
C TYR A 411 -18.92 -35.51 6.61
N ARG A 412 -18.66 -36.63 7.30
CA ARG A 412 -17.78 -37.72 6.85
C ARG A 412 -18.39 -38.63 5.77
N GLU A 413 -19.70 -38.55 5.50
CA GLU A 413 -20.35 -39.41 4.51
C GLU A 413 -19.98 -39.03 3.07
N SER A 414 -19.78 -37.75 2.74
CA SER A 414 -19.34 -37.30 1.40
C SER A 414 -18.07 -36.46 1.45
N LYS A 415 -17.20 -36.58 0.43
CA LYS A 415 -16.03 -35.68 0.27
C LYS A 415 -16.45 -34.21 0.20
N LEU A 416 -17.57 -33.91 -0.46
CA LEU A 416 -18.12 -32.55 -0.60
C LEU A 416 -18.46 -31.96 0.77
N THR A 417 -19.31 -32.63 1.56
CA THR A 417 -19.69 -32.15 2.90
C THR A 417 -18.53 -32.13 3.88
N ARG A 418 -17.53 -32.99 3.68
CA ARG A 418 -16.32 -33.00 4.49
C ARG A 418 -15.48 -31.74 4.26
N LEU A 419 -15.31 -31.34 3.00
CA LEU A 419 -14.56 -30.14 2.63
C LEU A 419 -15.28 -28.85 3.05
N LEU A 420 -16.60 -28.85 2.87
CA LEU A 420 -17.45 -27.72 3.26
C LEU A 420 -17.71 -27.65 4.77
N GLN A 421 -17.14 -28.55 5.58
CA GLN A 421 -17.44 -28.68 7.00
C GLN A 421 -17.25 -27.37 7.78
N GLN A 422 -16.12 -26.65 7.59
CA GLN A 422 -15.85 -25.39 8.29
C GLN A 422 -16.82 -24.27 7.89
N SER A 423 -17.11 -24.14 6.58
CA SER A 423 -18.03 -23.12 6.08
C SER A 423 -19.48 -23.38 6.48
N LEU A 424 -19.91 -24.65 6.49
CA LEU A 424 -21.27 -25.05 6.92
C LEU A 424 -21.43 -25.05 8.46
N SER A 425 -20.34 -25.14 9.23
CA SER A 425 -20.35 -24.96 10.68
C SER A 425 -20.31 -23.49 11.12
N GLY A 426 -20.63 -22.54 10.22
CA GLY A 426 -20.79 -21.12 10.53
C GLY A 426 -19.53 -20.26 10.49
N GLN A 427 -18.35 -20.83 10.21
CA GLN A 427 -17.06 -20.09 10.16
C GLN A 427 -16.86 -19.33 8.83
N SER A 428 -17.92 -19.06 8.07
CA SER A 428 -17.86 -18.36 6.79
C SER A 428 -19.18 -17.65 6.52
N GLN A 429 -19.15 -16.51 5.82
CA GLN A 429 -20.37 -15.95 5.26
C GLN A 429 -20.87 -16.84 4.12
N ILE A 430 -22.16 -17.14 4.09
CA ILE A 430 -22.76 -18.05 3.10
C ILE A 430 -23.64 -17.25 2.15
N SER A 431 -23.41 -17.40 0.85
CA SER A 431 -24.35 -17.03 -0.21
C SER A 431 -24.80 -18.28 -0.97
N LEU A 432 -26.11 -18.43 -1.16
CA LEU A 432 -26.72 -19.48 -1.98
C LEU A 432 -27.52 -18.85 -3.11
N LEU A 433 -27.08 -19.10 -4.34
CA LEU A 433 -27.86 -18.89 -5.55
C LEU A 433 -28.54 -20.20 -5.96
N ALA A 434 -29.84 -20.29 -5.70
CA ALA A 434 -30.67 -21.42 -6.09
C ALA A 434 -31.34 -21.13 -7.45
N THR A 435 -30.88 -21.83 -8.48
CA THR A 435 -31.37 -21.68 -9.86
C THR A 435 -32.54 -22.64 -10.13
N ILE A 436 -33.61 -22.13 -10.74
CA ILE A 436 -34.87 -22.89 -10.95
C ILE A 436 -35.40 -22.76 -12.38
N SER A 437 -36.27 -23.70 -12.77
CA SER A 437 -37.10 -23.60 -13.98
C SER A 437 -38.58 -23.46 -13.60
N VAL A 438 -39.31 -22.61 -14.32
CA VAL A 438 -40.74 -22.35 -14.08
C VAL A 438 -41.68 -23.27 -14.88
N GLU A 439 -41.12 -24.16 -15.70
CA GLU A 439 -41.89 -25.11 -16.51
C GLU A 439 -42.61 -26.16 -15.66
N ALA A 440 -43.83 -26.52 -16.05
CA ALA A 440 -44.66 -27.51 -15.36
C ALA A 440 -43.96 -28.85 -15.11
N ARG A 441 -43.19 -29.35 -16.09
CA ARG A 441 -42.43 -30.62 -16.01
C ARG A 441 -41.33 -30.61 -14.93
N HIS A 442 -40.91 -29.44 -14.46
CA HIS A 442 -39.84 -29.28 -13.48
C HIS A 442 -40.32 -28.78 -12.11
N ALA A 443 -41.62 -28.51 -11.95
CA ALA A 443 -42.20 -27.95 -10.72
C ALA A 443 -41.88 -28.75 -9.44
N VAL A 444 -41.70 -30.07 -9.54
CA VAL A 444 -41.29 -30.94 -8.40
C VAL A 444 -39.85 -30.66 -7.97
N GLU A 445 -38.90 -30.52 -8.90
CA GLU A 445 -37.49 -30.27 -8.57
C GLU A 445 -37.24 -28.79 -8.25
N THR A 446 -38.01 -27.87 -8.84
CA THR A 446 -38.09 -26.47 -8.38
C THR A 446 -38.60 -26.41 -6.94
N THR A 447 -39.68 -27.13 -6.61
CA THR A 447 -40.19 -27.25 -5.22
C THR A 447 -39.13 -27.82 -4.26
N ASN A 448 -38.38 -28.85 -4.67
CA ASN A 448 -37.28 -29.40 -3.87
C ASN A 448 -36.14 -28.38 -3.68
N THR A 449 -35.86 -27.58 -4.70
CA THR A 449 -34.81 -26.54 -4.70
C THR A 449 -35.17 -25.37 -3.78
N LEU A 450 -36.40 -24.86 -3.83
CA LEU A 450 -36.90 -23.82 -2.92
C LEU A 450 -36.92 -24.32 -1.45
N LYS A 451 -37.34 -25.58 -1.23
CA LYS A 451 -37.31 -26.23 0.10
C LYS A 451 -35.90 -26.49 0.64
N PHE A 452 -34.89 -26.58 -0.23
CA PHE A 452 -33.49 -26.60 0.17
C PHE A 452 -33.02 -25.20 0.60
N ALA A 453 -33.32 -24.17 -0.21
CA ALA A 453 -32.92 -22.79 0.06
C ALA A 453 -33.53 -22.23 1.37
N MET A 454 -34.79 -22.56 1.69
CA MET A 454 -35.38 -22.20 3.00
C MET A 454 -34.65 -22.84 4.20
N ARG A 455 -34.03 -24.01 4.04
CA ARG A 455 -33.28 -24.65 5.15
C ARG A 455 -31.92 -24.00 5.33
N THR A 456 -31.26 -23.58 4.25
CA THR A 456 -29.97 -22.89 4.33
C THR A 456 -30.05 -21.53 5.02
N GLN A 457 -31.21 -20.84 4.96
CA GLN A 457 -31.48 -19.62 5.75
C GLN A 457 -31.33 -19.80 7.28
N ASN A 458 -31.40 -21.03 7.76
CA ASN A 458 -31.44 -21.38 9.18
C ASN A 458 -30.15 -22.09 9.66
N LEU A 459 -29.05 -22.03 8.90
CA LEU A 459 -27.76 -22.56 9.34
C LEU A 459 -27.17 -21.66 10.45
N PRO A 460 -26.36 -22.22 11.37
CA PRO A 460 -25.67 -21.41 12.38
C PRO A 460 -24.61 -20.52 11.72
N THR A 461 -24.53 -19.25 12.11
CA THR A 461 -23.47 -18.33 11.71
C THR A 461 -22.68 -17.82 12.91
N GLU A 462 -21.37 -18.02 12.86
CA GLU A 462 -20.39 -17.43 13.78
C GLU A 462 -19.24 -16.92 12.92
N ILE A 463 -19.50 -15.86 12.15
CA ILE A 463 -18.57 -15.31 11.17
C ILE A 463 -17.40 -14.63 11.89
N ARG A 464 -16.32 -15.41 12.09
CA ARG A 464 -15.07 -14.96 12.70
C ARG A 464 -14.08 -14.51 11.61
N GLN A 465 -13.27 -13.48 11.90
CA GLN A 465 -12.14 -13.14 11.04
C GLN A 465 -11.10 -14.27 11.07
N ALA A 466 -10.43 -14.52 9.95
CA ALA A 466 -9.36 -15.49 9.87
C ALA A 466 -8.20 -15.10 10.82
N GLU A 467 -7.56 -16.12 11.41
CA GLU A 467 -6.51 -15.92 12.39
C GLU A 467 -5.33 -15.11 11.80
N ALA A 468 -4.89 -14.09 12.55
CA ALA A 468 -3.77 -13.25 12.17
C ALA A 468 -2.48 -13.86 12.71
N SER A 469 -1.61 -14.35 11.82
CA SER A 469 -0.28 -14.82 12.17
C SER A 469 0.68 -13.64 12.26
N THR A 470 1.37 -13.45 13.40
CA THR A 470 2.38 -12.39 13.53
C THR A 470 3.56 -12.66 12.60
N ASN A 471 3.83 -11.73 11.68
CA ASN A 471 4.90 -11.85 10.72
C ASN A 471 6.19 -11.24 11.31
N TYR A 472 6.80 -11.98 12.23
CA TYR A 472 8.04 -11.58 12.92
C TYR A 472 9.18 -11.22 11.95
N GLN A 473 9.20 -11.77 10.73
CA GLN A 473 10.20 -11.39 9.72
C GLN A 473 9.93 -10.00 9.14
N ALA A 474 8.67 -9.68 8.82
CA ALA A 474 8.26 -8.35 8.39
C ALA A 474 8.50 -7.31 9.51
N GLU A 475 8.08 -7.60 10.74
CA GLU A 475 8.31 -6.76 11.93
C GLU A 475 9.81 -6.46 12.13
N VAL A 476 10.66 -7.49 12.18
CA VAL A 476 12.12 -7.32 12.34
C VAL A 476 12.73 -6.57 11.15
N SER A 477 12.22 -6.72 9.92
CA SER A 477 12.70 -5.95 8.77
C SER A 477 12.32 -4.47 8.84
N SER A 478 11.10 -4.15 9.26
CA SER A 478 10.58 -2.80 9.50
C SER A 478 11.41 -2.08 10.58
N LEU A 479 11.59 -2.73 11.74
CA LEU A 479 12.39 -2.21 12.85
C LEU A 479 13.85 -1.96 12.45
N ARG A 480 14.45 -2.84 11.62
CA ARG A 480 15.80 -2.62 11.08
C ARG A 480 15.88 -1.43 10.13
N ALA A 481 14.90 -1.24 9.25
CA ALA A 481 14.85 -0.08 8.35
C ALA A 481 14.70 1.24 9.12
N ALA A 482 13.82 1.27 10.14
CA ALA A 482 13.66 2.42 11.04
C ALA A 482 14.96 2.72 11.83
N LEU A 483 15.65 1.68 12.33
CA LEU A 483 16.94 1.84 13.02
C LEU A 483 18.01 2.43 12.09
N VAL A 484 18.12 1.96 10.84
CA VAL A 484 19.07 2.49 9.86
C VAL A 484 18.79 3.97 9.57
N LYS A 485 17.53 4.36 9.37
CA LYS A 485 17.15 5.76 9.16
C LYS A 485 17.51 6.64 10.36
N SER A 486 17.16 6.21 11.57
CA SER A 486 17.49 6.93 12.82
C SER A 486 19.01 7.09 13.00
N ASN A 487 19.79 6.05 12.69
CA ASN A 487 21.25 6.12 12.74
C ASN A 487 21.83 7.11 11.71
N GLN A 488 21.26 7.21 10.50
CA GLN A 488 21.66 8.21 9.51
C GLN A 488 21.34 9.64 9.96
N GLU A 489 20.16 9.87 10.56
CA GLU A 489 19.79 11.17 11.15
C GLU A 489 20.74 11.56 12.30
N LEU A 490 21.14 10.60 13.14
CA LEU A 490 22.15 10.79 14.18
C LEU A 490 23.56 11.05 13.62
N GLU A 491 23.95 10.40 12.53
CA GLU A 491 25.24 10.65 11.86
C GLU A 491 25.31 12.07 11.27
N ILE A 492 24.22 12.53 10.64
CA ILE A 492 24.10 13.91 10.15
C ILE A 492 24.19 14.90 11.31
N CYS A 493 23.40 14.71 12.37
CA CYS A 493 23.42 15.58 13.56
C CYS A 493 24.78 15.62 14.26
N THR A 494 25.46 14.48 14.40
CA THR A 494 26.80 14.44 15.05
C THR A 494 27.88 15.06 14.18
N ASN A 495 27.78 15.00 12.85
CA ASN A 495 28.71 15.70 11.95
C ASN A 495 28.49 17.22 11.97
N ILE A 496 27.23 17.69 12.03
CA ILE A 496 26.90 19.11 12.24
C ILE A 496 27.44 19.61 13.58
N LEU A 497 27.30 18.83 14.66
CA LEU A 497 27.84 19.20 15.98
C LEU A 497 29.37 19.26 16.01
N LYS A 498 30.08 18.37 15.28
CA LYS A 498 31.55 18.46 15.14
C LYS A 498 31.97 19.75 14.44
N GLN A 499 31.26 20.15 13.38
CA GLN A 499 31.55 21.39 12.66
C GLN A 499 31.33 22.61 13.56
N PHE A 500 30.18 22.73 14.22
CA PHE A 500 29.93 23.83 15.17
C PHE A 500 30.93 23.88 16.33
N LYS A 501 31.48 22.74 16.76
CA LYS A 501 32.54 22.71 17.78
C LYS A 501 33.88 23.27 17.25
N SER A 502 34.24 22.97 16.00
CA SER A 502 35.42 23.58 15.35
C SER A 502 35.25 25.09 15.19
N ASP A 503 34.09 25.53 14.70
CA ASP A 503 33.70 26.94 14.54
C ASP A 503 33.69 27.75 15.86
N LEU A 504 33.59 27.06 17.01
CA LEU A 504 33.70 27.64 18.35
C LEU A 504 35.15 27.67 18.84
N GLU A 505 35.90 26.57 18.67
CA GLU A 505 37.32 26.51 19.04
C GLU A 505 38.17 27.52 18.26
N GLU A 506 37.88 27.76 16.97
CA GLU A 506 38.49 28.84 16.18
C GLU A 506 38.10 30.25 16.69
N ARG A 507 36.86 30.43 17.14
CA ARG A 507 36.38 31.72 17.70
C ARG A 507 37.04 32.04 19.03
N ASP A 508 37.12 31.07 19.94
CA ASP A 508 37.73 31.25 21.26
C ASP A 508 39.24 31.55 21.12
N ALA A 509 39.92 30.89 20.19
CA ALA A 509 41.31 31.21 19.85
C ALA A 509 41.47 32.64 19.30
N TYR A 510 40.58 33.09 18.43
CA TYR A 510 40.59 34.46 17.88
C TYR A 510 40.28 35.53 18.95
N ILE A 511 39.34 35.26 19.86
CA ILE A 511 39.04 36.12 21.01
C ILE A 511 40.29 36.25 21.90
N SER A 512 40.94 35.13 22.25
CA SER A 512 42.15 35.14 23.07
C SER A 512 43.30 35.93 22.42
N TRP A 513 43.46 35.85 21.10
CA TRP A 513 44.42 36.68 20.37
C TRP A 513 44.10 38.19 20.45
N LEU A 514 42.83 38.59 20.26
CA LEU A 514 42.40 39.98 20.39
C LEU A 514 42.62 40.54 21.81
N GLU A 515 42.40 39.73 22.84
CA GLU A 515 42.67 40.12 24.23
C GLU A 515 44.16 40.31 24.50
N ALA A 516 45.02 39.45 23.93
CA ALA A 516 46.47 39.58 24.03
C ALA A 516 46.99 40.85 23.33
N GLU A 517 46.54 41.13 22.11
CA GLU A 517 46.97 42.33 21.37
C GLU A 517 46.51 43.62 22.07
N LYS A 518 45.26 43.66 22.55
CA LYS A 518 44.73 44.80 23.32
C LYS A 518 45.51 45.02 24.63
N SER A 519 45.98 43.95 25.27
CA SER A 519 46.83 44.02 26.46
C SER A 519 48.22 44.58 26.13
N HIS A 520 48.78 44.19 24.99
CA HIS A 520 50.06 44.66 24.47
C HIS A 520 50.01 46.15 24.07
N GLU A 521 49.00 46.59 23.31
CA GLU A 521 48.76 48.00 22.97
C GLU A 521 48.55 48.86 24.25
N SER A 522 47.85 48.32 25.24
CA SER A 522 47.70 48.96 26.55
C SER A 522 49.04 49.08 27.30
N ALA A 523 49.95 48.11 27.15
CA ALA A 523 51.28 48.16 27.75
C ALA A 523 52.19 49.19 27.06
N ILE A 524 52.18 49.24 25.72
CA ILE A 524 52.89 50.26 24.92
C ILE A 524 52.39 51.66 25.29
N SER A 525 51.08 51.84 25.41
CA SER A 525 50.47 53.13 25.78
C SER A 525 50.91 53.62 27.16
N ARG A 526 50.96 52.73 28.16
CA ARG A 526 51.51 53.03 29.50
C ARG A 526 53.00 53.35 29.47
N ALA A 527 53.79 52.62 28.68
CA ALA A 527 55.23 52.86 28.54
C ALA A 527 55.52 54.21 27.87
N ARG A 528 54.74 54.59 26.85
CA ARG A 528 54.83 55.89 26.17
C ARG A 528 54.52 57.05 27.12
N LEU A 529 53.41 56.99 27.86
CA LEU A 529 53.05 58.02 28.84
C LEU A 529 54.18 58.26 29.85
N ARG A 530 54.77 57.19 30.39
CA ARG A 530 55.90 57.27 31.32
C ARG A 530 57.19 57.84 30.69
N MET A 531 57.42 57.60 29.40
CA MET A 531 58.54 58.20 28.67
C MET A 531 58.32 59.71 28.48
N GLU A 532 57.08 60.12 28.19
CA GLU A 532 56.70 61.52 27.96
C GLU A 532 56.75 62.35 29.25
N GLU A 533 56.37 61.76 30.38
CA GLU A 533 56.57 62.26 31.75
C GLU A 533 58.07 62.48 32.06
N LEU A 534 58.91 61.45 31.87
CA LEU A 534 60.37 61.55 32.07
C LEU A 534 61.05 62.58 31.15
N LEU A 535 60.56 62.77 29.93
CA LEU A 535 61.04 63.81 29.03
C LEU A 535 60.63 65.21 29.50
N SER A 536 59.45 65.37 30.11
CA SER A 536 59.03 66.62 30.74
C SER A 536 59.97 67.00 31.90
N ASP A 537 60.23 66.06 32.82
CA ASP A 537 61.14 66.26 33.96
C ASP A 537 62.54 66.70 33.51
N ARG A 538 63.11 66.00 32.50
CA ARG A 538 64.44 66.33 31.97
C ARG A 538 64.47 67.66 31.21
N ASN A 539 63.39 68.06 30.55
CA ASN A 539 63.31 69.38 29.93
C ASN A 539 63.27 70.51 30.98
N MET A 540 62.68 70.27 32.16
CA MET A 540 62.68 71.20 33.28
C MET A 540 64.06 71.31 33.93
N GLU A 541 64.72 70.18 34.22
CA GLU A 541 66.12 70.13 34.71
C GLU A 541 67.09 70.86 33.75
N ILE A 542 66.90 70.71 32.44
CA ILE A 542 67.66 71.42 31.40
C ILE A 542 67.35 72.93 31.37
N ALA A 543 66.16 73.37 31.79
CA ALA A 543 65.81 74.79 31.89
C ALA A 543 66.50 75.43 33.11
N ASP A 544 66.41 74.80 34.28
CA ASP A 544 67.04 75.25 35.53
C ASP A 544 68.57 75.39 35.37
N LEU A 545 69.21 74.38 34.76
CA LEU A 545 70.65 74.42 34.46
C LEU A 545 71.05 75.53 33.48
N LYS A 546 70.18 75.90 32.53
CA LYS A 546 70.43 77.04 31.62
C LYS A 546 70.32 78.38 32.34
N GLU A 547 69.42 78.52 33.29
CA GLU A 547 69.33 79.72 34.12
C GLU A 547 70.56 79.86 35.03
N GLU A 548 71.02 78.76 35.65
CA GLU A 548 72.23 78.77 36.47
C GLU A 548 73.50 79.10 35.64
N ILE A 549 73.59 78.63 34.39
CA ILE A 549 74.68 79.01 33.46
C ILE A 549 74.61 80.50 33.12
N ASN A 550 73.43 81.02 32.76
CA ASN A 550 73.20 82.44 32.44
C ASN A 550 73.58 83.36 33.61
N ASP A 551 73.29 82.98 34.85
CA ASP A 551 73.71 83.73 36.04
C ASP A 551 75.23 83.65 36.29
N LYS A 552 75.86 82.49 36.07
CA LYS A 552 77.31 82.36 36.10
C LYS A 552 78.00 83.22 35.03
N GLU A 553 77.41 83.33 33.83
CA GLU A 553 77.91 84.22 32.77
C GLU A 553 77.80 85.71 33.16
N LYS A 554 76.69 86.15 33.76
CA LYS A 554 76.55 87.51 34.32
C LYS A 554 77.63 87.79 35.38
N ILE A 555 77.92 86.83 36.26
CA ILE A 555 78.97 86.94 37.29
C ILE A 555 80.36 87.03 36.64
N ILE A 556 80.66 86.20 35.63
CA ILE A 556 81.92 86.26 34.88
C ILE A 556 82.10 87.61 34.18
N TYR A 557 81.04 88.15 33.57
CA TYR A 557 81.05 89.48 32.94
C TYR A 557 81.28 90.59 33.98
N ALA A 558 80.59 90.53 35.12
CA ALA A 558 80.78 91.47 36.23
C ALA A 558 82.21 91.45 36.76
N LEU A 559 82.79 90.25 36.97
CA LEU A 559 84.17 90.05 37.41
C LEU A 559 85.18 90.62 36.40
N ARG A 560 85.05 90.30 35.10
CA ARG A 560 85.89 90.87 34.03
C ARG A 560 85.84 92.40 34.02
N SER A 561 84.65 92.98 34.11
CA SER A 561 84.50 94.45 34.19
C SER A 561 85.13 95.05 35.45
N SER A 562 85.16 94.29 36.55
CA SER A 562 85.77 94.71 37.83
C SER A 562 87.29 94.67 37.77
N GLN A 563 87.86 93.63 37.16
CA GLN A 563 89.30 93.52 36.91
C GLN A 563 89.79 94.65 35.99
N GLN A 564 89.09 94.90 34.88
CA GLN A 564 89.42 95.98 33.94
C GLN A 564 89.35 97.38 34.61
N ARG A 565 88.44 97.57 35.58
CA ARG A 565 88.40 98.79 36.42
C ARG A 565 89.57 98.90 37.40
N ARG A 566 90.12 97.79 37.91
CA ARG A 566 91.31 97.79 38.77
C ARG A 566 92.57 98.14 37.98
N GLU A 567 92.76 97.53 36.81
CA GLU A 567 93.88 97.82 35.90
C GLU A 567 93.90 99.31 35.50
N LEU A 568 92.72 99.91 35.20
CA LEU A 568 92.58 101.35 34.97
C LEU A 568 92.89 102.22 36.20
N ALA A 569 92.61 101.75 37.42
CA ALA A 569 92.91 102.47 38.66
C ALA A 569 94.43 102.47 38.96
N GLU A 570 95.11 101.34 38.74
CA GLU A 570 96.58 101.23 38.86
C GLU A 570 97.30 102.09 37.81
N LEU A 571 96.78 102.14 36.58
CA LEU A 571 97.25 103.05 35.52
C LEU A 571 97.10 104.53 35.90
N ASN A 572 96.03 104.90 36.63
CA ASN A 572 95.85 106.27 37.11
C ASN A 572 96.70 106.59 38.34
N GLN A 573 96.90 105.67 39.29
CA GLN A 573 97.84 105.87 40.39
C GLN A 573 99.28 106.06 39.89
N SER A 574 99.71 105.26 38.91
CA SER A 574 101.03 105.42 38.29
C SER A 574 101.18 106.77 37.57
N LYS A 575 100.16 107.24 36.83
CA LYS A 575 100.15 108.62 36.26
C LYS A 575 100.30 109.72 37.33
N ILE A 576 99.62 109.60 38.47
CA ILE A 576 99.75 110.54 39.60
C ILE A 576 101.16 110.48 40.22
N ARG A 577 101.83 109.32 40.17
CA ARG A 577 103.22 109.16 40.63
C ARG A 577 104.23 109.87 39.71
N PHE A 578 103.98 109.90 38.41
CA PHE A 578 104.84 110.57 37.42
C PHE A 578 104.73 112.11 37.45
N SER A 579 103.62 112.71 37.88
CA SER A 579 103.44 114.17 37.85
C SER A 579 104.28 114.95 38.88
N LYS A 580 105.08 114.26 39.72
CA LYS A 580 106.04 114.86 40.67
C LYS A 580 107.51 114.80 40.22
N PHE A 581 107.80 114.30 39.01
CA PHE A 581 109.16 114.10 38.49
C PHE A 581 109.38 114.90 37.20
N ARG A 582 109.42 116.24 37.29
CA ARG A 582 109.63 117.09 36.10
C ARG A 582 110.42 118.38 36.37
N ASP A 583 111.60 118.24 36.97
CA ASP A 583 112.65 119.26 36.99
C ASP A 583 113.99 118.65 36.53
N LEU A 584 114.74 119.44 35.74
CA LEU A 584 116.15 119.25 35.34
C LEU A 584 116.46 118.08 34.33
N PRO A 585 117.57 118.16 33.53
CA PRO A 585 117.40 118.00 32.07
C PRO A 585 118.25 116.93 31.32
N ASN A 586 117.58 116.26 30.36
CA ASN A 586 117.96 116.02 28.95
C ASN A 586 119.41 115.63 28.54
N LYS A 587 119.59 114.42 27.95
CA LYS A 587 120.37 114.19 26.69
C LYS A 587 120.27 112.75 26.13
N TYR A 588 120.43 112.61 24.79
CA TYR A 588 120.59 111.38 23.94
C TYR A 588 119.43 110.34 23.95
N VAL A 589 118.75 109.91 22.86
CA VAL A 589 118.94 109.92 21.38
C VAL A 589 120.08 109.02 20.87
N PRO A 590 119.89 108.14 19.85
CA PRO A 590 118.70 107.42 19.33
C PRO A 590 118.91 105.89 19.18
N GLU A 591 117.95 105.13 18.63
CA GLU A 591 118.08 104.41 17.33
C GLU A 591 116.76 103.76 16.88
N GLU A 592 116.69 103.34 15.61
CA GLU A 592 115.47 102.94 14.88
C GLU A 592 115.51 101.48 14.39
N SER A 593 114.37 100.79 14.41
CA SER A 593 113.91 99.81 13.40
C SER A 593 112.59 99.19 13.92
N GLU A 594 111.43 99.49 13.34
CA GLU A 594 110.88 98.96 12.07
C GLU A 594 110.41 97.49 12.15
N LYS A 595 109.08 97.33 12.03
CA LYS A 595 108.38 96.30 11.23
C LYS A 595 108.47 94.83 11.70
N GLU A 596 107.58 93.91 11.30
CA GLU A 596 106.37 94.06 10.46
C GLU A 596 105.20 93.18 10.91
N ASN A 597 104.04 93.38 10.28
CA ASN A 597 102.89 92.49 10.31
C ASN A 597 103.25 91.09 9.74
N VAL A 598 102.39 90.09 9.97
CA VAL A 598 101.53 89.53 8.90
C VAL A 598 100.51 88.51 9.47
N ASN A 599 99.36 88.44 8.80
CA ASN A 599 98.21 87.60 9.11
C ASN A 599 98.49 86.10 8.99
N CYS A 600 97.70 85.28 9.69
CA CYS A 600 96.55 84.57 9.09
C CYS A 600 95.52 84.21 10.17
#